data_AF-A0A357YF51-F1
#
_entry.id   AF-A0A357YF51-F1
#
_cell.length_a   1.000
_cell.length_b   1.000
_cell.length_c   1.000
_cell.angle_alpha   90.00
_cell.angle_beta   90.00
_cell.angle_gamma   90.00
#
_symmetry.space_group_name_H-M   'P 1'
#
loop_
_entity.id
_entity.type
_entity.pdbx_description
1 polymer ?
#
loop_
_entity_poly.entity_id
_entity_poly.type
_entity_poly.pdbx_seq_one_letter_code
_entity_poly.pdbx_strand_id
1 'polypeptide(L)'
;DALVTFTADPTYQISRIVVDGVELPGAPFASPYDYTFSNVTKAHSLYAIFEATAPTYLINPYKYGGGTVTAPTSVAKGSNHTVTFTANPGYQISRIVVDGVDLPGAPFASPYDYTFTNVTRAHSLYAVFVK
;
A
#
# COMPACT_ATOMS: atom_id res chain seq x y z
N ASP A 1 -19.27 -9.05 -33.62
CA ASP A 1 -18.31 -8.69 -32.56
C ASP A 1 -18.35 -9.72 -31.45
N ALA A 2 -17.27 -9.86 -30.69
CA ALA A 2 -17.17 -10.75 -29.53
C ALA A 2 -16.53 -10.01 -28.37
N LEU A 3 -17.21 -9.96 -27.23
CA LEU A 3 -16.72 -9.37 -25.98
C LEU A 3 -16.18 -10.47 -25.07
N VAL A 4 -14.98 -10.25 -24.53
CA VAL A 4 -14.35 -11.10 -23.52
C VAL A 4 -14.00 -10.23 -22.32
N THR A 5 -14.44 -10.67 -21.14
CA THR A 5 -14.15 -10.00 -19.87
C THR A 5 -13.16 -10.84 -19.07
N PHE A 6 -12.08 -10.22 -18.63
CA PHE A 6 -11.14 -10.77 -17.66
C PHE A 6 -11.38 -10.15 -16.30
N THR A 7 -11.58 -10.99 -15.28
CA THR A 7 -11.69 -10.55 -13.89
C THR A 7 -10.63 -11.27 -13.09
N ALA A 8 -9.72 -10.51 -12.47
CA ALA A 8 -8.75 -11.06 -11.55
C ALA A 8 -9.41 -11.46 -10.23
N ASP A 9 -9.03 -12.62 -9.69
CA ASP A 9 -9.40 -13.03 -8.34
C ASP A 9 -8.86 -12.04 -7.30
N PRO A 10 -9.46 -11.97 -6.09
CA PRO A 10 -8.91 -11.20 -4.99
C PRO A 10 -7.42 -11.52 -4.77
N THR A 11 -6.61 -10.50 -4.54
CA THR A 11 -5.14 -10.59 -4.40
C THR A 11 -4.37 -10.94 -5.68
N TYR A 12 -5.02 -10.97 -6.84
CA TYR A 12 -4.38 -11.05 -8.15
C TYR A 12 -4.63 -9.77 -8.96
N GLN A 13 -3.74 -9.48 -9.89
CA GLN A 13 -3.89 -8.44 -10.90
C GLN A 13 -3.68 -9.04 -12.29
N ILE A 14 -4.26 -8.41 -13.31
CA ILE A 14 -4.03 -8.78 -14.71
C ILE A 14 -2.67 -8.21 -15.12
N SER A 15 -1.62 -9.03 -15.11
CA SER A 15 -0.27 -8.58 -15.44
C SER A 15 -0.05 -8.48 -16.94
N ARG A 16 -0.72 -9.31 -17.75
CA ARG A 16 -0.55 -9.31 -19.21
C ARG A 16 -1.86 -9.66 -19.90
N ILE A 17 -2.08 -9.06 -21.07
CA ILE A 17 -3.14 -9.45 -22.01
C ILE A 17 -2.48 -9.66 -23.37
N VAL A 18 -2.71 -10.83 -23.96
CA VAL A 18 -2.12 -11.21 -25.25
C VAL A 18 -3.23 -11.49 -26.24
N VAL A 19 -3.21 -10.77 -27.37
CA VAL A 19 -4.14 -10.90 -28.48
C VAL A 19 -3.35 -11.37 -29.70
N ASP A 20 -3.71 -12.51 -30.26
CA ASP A 20 -3.06 -13.08 -31.46
C ASP A 20 -1.53 -13.17 -31.37
N GLY A 21 -1.04 -13.51 -30.17
CA GLY A 21 0.39 -13.60 -29.86
C GLY A 21 1.08 -12.26 -29.59
N VAL A 22 0.38 -11.14 -29.70
CA VAL A 22 0.89 -9.79 -29.40
C VAL A 22 0.41 -9.34 -28.03
N GLU A 23 1.35 -8.94 -27.18
CA GLU A 23 1.04 -8.38 -25.86
C GLU A 23 0.56 -6.94 -25.98
N LEU A 24 -0.55 -6.63 -25.32
CA LEU A 24 -1.06 -5.26 -25.24
C LEU A 24 -0.16 -4.42 -24.31
N PRO A 25 0.13 -3.15 -24.65
CA PRO A 25 0.83 -2.25 -23.74
C PRO A 25 -0.09 -1.81 -22.59
N GLY A 26 0.50 -1.40 -21.47
CA GLY A 26 -0.23 -0.77 -20.35
C GLY A 26 -0.50 -1.68 -19.15
N ALA A 27 0.25 -2.76 -18.98
CA ALA A 27 0.24 -3.56 -17.77
C ALA A 27 0.65 -2.77 -16.51
N PRO A 28 0.11 -3.11 -15.31
CA PRO A 28 -1.00 -4.04 -15.10
C PRO A 28 -2.35 -3.44 -15.55
N PHE A 29 -3.28 -4.29 -15.97
CA PHE A 29 -4.60 -3.87 -16.43
C PHE A 29 -5.61 -3.83 -15.28
N ALA A 30 -6.63 -2.97 -15.43
CA ALA A 30 -7.76 -2.89 -14.50
C ALA A 30 -8.49 -4.24 -14.41
N SER A 31 -9.18 -4.50 -13.29
CA SER A 31 -10.04 -5.67 -13.12
C SER A 31 -11.43 -5.20 -12.69
N PRO A 32 -12.51 -5.52 -13.43
CA PRO A 32 -12.50 -6.29 -14.68
C PRO A 32 -11.89 -5.51 -15.87
N TYR A 33 -11.40 -6.23 -16.87
CA TYR A 33 -10.95 -5.72 -18.16
C TYR A 33 -11.76 -6.32 -19.30
N ASP A 34 -12.30 -5.47 -20.16
CA ASP A 34 -13.08 -5.87 -21.33
C ASP A 34 -12.28 -5.72 -22.62
N TYR A 35 -12.24 -6.77 -23.43
CA TYR A 35 -11.69 -6.76 -24.77
C TYR A 35 -12.76 -7.14 -25.79
N THR A 36 -12.96 -6.30 -26.81
CA THR A 36 -13.92 -6.58 -27.89
C THR A 36 -13.18 -6.85 -29.20
N PHE A 37 -13.41 -8.02 -29.79
CA PHE A 37 -13.09 -8.26 -31.19
C PHE A 37 -14.21 -7.72 -32.07
N SER A 38 -13.87 -6.77 -32.95
CA SER A 38 -14.80 -6.28 -33.98
C SER A 38 -14.68 -7.11 -35.26
N ASN A 39 -15.80 -7.37 -35.93
CA ASN A 39 -15.84 -8.00 -37.26
C ASN A 39 -15.00 -9.30 -37.37
N VAL A 40 -15.20 -10.22 -36.43
CA VAL A 40 -14.53 -11.53 -36.39
C VAL A 40 -14.85 -12.33 -37.66
N THR A 41 -13.87 -12.45 -38.56
CA THR A 41 -13.98 -13.21 -39.83
C THR A 41 -13.00 -14.38 -39.91
N LYS A 42 -12.11 -14.52 -38.92
CA LYS A 42 -11.12 -15.59 -38.76
C LYS A 42 -11.01 -15.98 -37.29
N ALA A 43 -10.34 -17.10 -37.01
CA ALA A 43 -10.03 -17.48 -35.65
C ALA A 43 -9.05 -16.49 -35.02
N HIS A 44 -9.29 -16.12 -33.77
CA HIS A 44 -8.44 -15.28 -32.94
C HIS A 44 -8.09 -16.00 -31.64
N SER A 45 -6.98 -15.61 -31.02
CA SER A 45 -6.58 -16.07 -29.70
C SER A 45 -6.49 -14.89 -28.74
N LEU A 46 -7.00 -15.08 -27.53
CA LEU A 46 -6.97 -14.08 -26.47
C LEU A 46 -6.81 -14.78 -25.14
N TYR A 47 -5.78 -14.41 -24.40
CA TYR A 47 -5.58 -14.88 -23.03
C TYR A 47 -4.98 -13.78 -22.15
N ALA A 48 -5.18 -13.91 -20.85
CA ALA A 48 -4.60 -13.05 -19.84
C ALA A 48 -3.67 -13.86 -18.93
N ILE A 49 -2.64 -13.19 -18.40
CA ILE A 49 -1.80 -13.73 -17.33
C ILE A 49 -2.11 -12.94 -16.06
N PHE A 50 -2.34 -13.68 -14.98
CA PHE A 50 -2.65 -13.13 -13.67
C PHE A 50 -1.48 -13.39 -12.72
N GLU A 51 -1.09 -12.37 -11.98
CA GLU A 51 -0.03 -12.45 -10.96
C GLU A 51 -0.56 -12.01 -9.61
N ALA A 52 -0.05 -12.63 -8.55
CA ALA A 52 -0.40 -12.24 -7.19
C ALA A 52 0.06 -10.79 -6.95
N THR A 53 -0.85 -9.94 -6.50
CA THR A 53 -0.50 -8.61 -5.98
C THR A 53 0.42 -8.77 -4.77
N ALA A 54 1.44 -7.91 -4.67
CA ALA A 54 2.27 -7.88 -3.48
C ALA A 54 1.39 -7.63 -2.24
N PRO A 55 1.54 -8.40 -1.15
CA PRO A 55 0.76 -8.19 0.04
C PRO A 55 1.04 -6.80 0.60
N THR A 56 0.01 -6.17 1.16
CA THR A 56 0.14 -4.91 1.89
C THR A 56 0.07 -5.16 3.39
N TYR A 57 0.73 -4.31 4.17
CA TYR A 57 0.71 -4.34 5.62
C TYR A 57 0.15 -3.03 6.17
N LEU A 58 -0.47 -3.10 7.34
CA LEU A 58 -1.00 -1.93 8.03
C LEU A 58 0.06 -1.34 8.96
N ILE A 59 0.19 -0.01 8.98
CA ILE A 59 0.88 0.71 10.06
C ILE A 59 -0.22 1.42 10.83
N ASN A 60 -0.49 0.98 12.07
CA ASN A 60 -1.64 1.47 12.83
C ASN A 60 -1.18 2.46 13.92
N PRO A 61 -1.28 3.78 13.68
CA PRO A 61 -0.89 4.79 14.66
C PRO A 61 -1.99 5.04 15.69
N TYR A 62 -1.57 5.12 16.94
CA TYR A 62 -2.37 5.56 18.08
C TYR A 62 -1.68 6.74 18.76
N LYS A 63 -2.46 7.58 19.44
CA LYS A 63 -1.91 8.69 20.20
C LYS A 63 -2.70 9.01 21.46
N TYR A 64 -2.01 9.60 22.41
CA TYR A 64 -2.59 10.22 23.60
C TYR A 64 -2.10 11.66 23.75
N GLY A 65 -2.99 12.59 24.10
CA GLY A 65 -2.66 14.00 24.31
C GLY A 65 -2.66 14.87 23.05
N GLY A 66 -2.11 16.08 23.19
CA GLY A 66 -2.13 17.16 22.19
C GLY A 66 -1.03 17.04 21.13
N GLY A 67 -1.23 16.19 20.14
CA GLY A 67 -0.38 16.09 18.95
C GLY A 67 -1.05 15.36 17.80
N THR A 68 -0.34 15.17 16.70
CA THR A 68 -0.74 14.42 15.51
C THR A 68 0.28 13.35 15.16
N VAL A 69 -0.20 12.24 14.59
CA VAL A 69 0.63 11.16 14.05
C VAL A 69 0.17 10.92 12.63
N THR A 70 1.04 11.19 11.66
CA THR A 70 0.76 11.02 10.24
C THR A 70 1.46 9.77 9.75
N ALA A 71 0.68 8.75 9.36
CA ALA A 71 1.18 7.47 8.85
C ALA A 71 0.40 7.05 7.60
N PRO A 72 1.00 6.26 6.70
CA PRO A 72 0.26 5.62 5.61
C PRO A 72 -0.73 4.59 6.17
N THR A 73 -1.91 4.48 5.56
CA THR A 73 -2.94 3.51 5.96
C THR A 73 -2.57 2.08 5.58
N SER A 74 -1.89 1.89 4.46
CA SER A 74 -1.36 0.59 4.02
C SER A 74 -0.05 0.77 3.26
N VAL A 75 0.84 -0.20 3.41
CA VAL A 75 2.19 -0.16 2.85
C VAL A 75 2.49 -1.43 2.08
N ALA A 76 3.16 -1.31 0.93
CA ALA A 76 3.54 -2.48 0.14
C ALA A 76 4.57 -3.34 0.91
N LYS A 77 4.54 -4.66 0.70
CA LYS A 77 5.60 -5.52 1.24
C LYS A 77 6.97 -5.09 0.69
N GLY A 78 7.92 -4.94 1.59
CA GLY A 78 9.31 -4.63 1.29
C GLY A 78 9.60 -3.15 1.05
N SER A 79 8.60 -2.27 1.07
CA SER A 79 8.83 -0.82 0.98
C SER A 79 9.22 -0.20 2.33
N ASN A 80 9.81 0.99 2.25
CA ASN A 80 10.12 1.82 3.41
C ASN A 80 9.04 2.88 3.59
N HIS A 81 8.68 3.17 4.84
CA HIS A 81 7.66 4.17 5.14
C HIS A 81 7.97 4.96 6.39
N THR A 82 7.79 6.28 6.27
CA THR A 82 8.02 7.23 7.36
C THR A 82 6.70 7.62 8.01
N VAL A 83 6.73 7.70 9.32
CA VAL A 83 5.66 8.22 10.17
C VAL A 83 6.17 9.47 10.86
N THR A 84 5.39 10.55 10.79
CA THR A 84 5.72 11.83 11.41
C THR A 84 4.87 12.06 12.64
N PHE A 85 5.51 12.42 13.74
CA PHE A 85 4.89 12.80 15.01
C PHE A 85 5.07 14.29 15.21
N THR A 86 3.97 15.00 15.43
CA THR A 86 4.01 16.46 15.62
C THR A 86 3.25 16.82 16.89
N ALA A 87 3.94 17.41 17.87
CA ALA A 87 3.31 17.97 19.05
C ALA A 87 2.57 19.27 18.70
N ASN A 88 1.40 19.49 19.30
CA ASN A 88 0.71 20.76 19.21
C ASN A 88 1.46 21.84 20.03
N PRO A 89 1.19 23.14 19.80
CA PRO A 89 1.80 24.20 20.60
C PRO A 89 1.62 23.98 22.11
N GLY A 90 2.73 24.08 22.86
CA GLY A 90 2.76 23.86 24.30
C GLY A 90 2.69 22.39 24.72
N TYR A 91 2.91 21.44 23.80
CA TYR A 91 3.11 20.02 24.09
C TYR A 91 4.50 19.57 23.60
N GLN A 92 5.00 18.48 24.18
CA GLN A 92 6.19 17.75 23.74
C GLN A 92 5.89 16.27 23.51
N ILE A 93 6.70 15.62 22.69
CA ILE A 93 6.61 14.18 22.43
C ILE A 93 7.33 13.43 23.54
N SER A 94 6.60 13.02 24.57
CA SER A 94 7.17 12.38 25.76
C SER A 94 7.50 10.90 25.60
N ARG A 95 6.87 10.22 24.65
CA ARG A 95 7.02 8.77 24.45
C ARG A 95 6.59 8.38 23.05
N ILE A 96 7.35 7.49 22.43
CA ILE A 96 6.98 6.78 21.21
C ILE A 96 7.20 5.29 21.49
N VAL A 97 6.19 4.48 21.21
CA VAL A 97 6.22 3.02 21.32
C VAL A 97 6.03 2.44 19.93
N VAL A 98 6.96 1.57 19.52
CA VAL A 98 6.92 0.86 18.23
C VAL A 98 6.82 -0.63 18.50
N ASP A 99 5.78 -1.29 17.97
CA ASP A 99 5.53 -2.73 18.17
C ASP A 99 5.57 -3.16 19.65
N GLY A 100 5.09 -2.29 20.55
CA GLY A 100 5.08 -2.52 22.00
C GLY A 100 6.39 -2.21 22.72
N VAL A 101 7.43 -1.77 22.01
CA VAL A 101 8.74 -1.41 22.58
C VAL A 101 8.92 0.10 22.59
N ASP A 102 9.35 0.63 23.73
CA ASP A 102 9.69 2.05 23.86
C ASP A 102 10.89 2.42 22.99
N LEU A 103 10.72 3.47 22.18
CA LEU A 103 11.81 4.08 21.45
C LEU A 103 12.69 4.85 22.45
N PRO A 104 14.01 4.62 22.50
CA PRO A 104 14.90 5.34 23.39
C PRO A 104 15.08 6.80 22.92
N GLY A 105 15.41 7.69 23.86
CA GLY A 105 15.72 9.09 23.55
C GLY A 105 14.58 10.08 23.78
N ALA A 106 13.56 9.71 24.56
CA ALA A 106 12.53 10.65 25.01
C ALA A 106 13.10 11.75 25.96
N PRO A 107 12.55 12.97 25.93
CA PRO A 107 11.53 13.46 25.00
C PRO A 107 12.09 13.71 23.60
N PHE A 108 11.25 13.58 22.57
CA PHE A 108 11.64 13.77 21.17
C PHE A 108 11.35 15.21 20.71
N ALA A 109 12.18 15.72 19.80
CA ALA A 109 11.93 16.98 19.10
C ALA A 109 10.63 16.89 18.30
N SER A 110 9.93 18.01 18.10
CA SER A 110 8.73 18.08 17.28
C SER A 110 8.96 18.98 16.06
N PRO A 111 8.74 18.50 14.82
CA PRO A 111 8.32 17.14 14.47
C PRO A 111 9.44 16.09 14.67
N TYR A 112 9.05 14.83 14.85
CA TYR A 112 9.93 13.66 14.85
C TYR A 112 9.51 12.69 13.75
N ASP A 113 10.46 12.12 13.01
CA ASP A 113 10.20 11.13 11.98
C ASP A 113 10.74 9.76 12.39
N TYR A 114 9.91 8.72 12.25
CA TYR A 114 10.30 7.32 12.39
C TYR A 114 10.07 6.57 11.09
N THR A 115 11.11 5.93 10.57
CA THR A 115 11.04 5.18 9.31
C THR A 115 11.06 3.68 9.57
N PHE A 116 9.99 2.99 9.19
CA PHE A 116 10.03 1.54 8.99
C PHE A 116 10.77 1.24 7.70
N THR A 117 11.76 0.37 7.78
CA THR A 117 12.48 -0.14 6.62
C THR A 117 12.03 -1.56 6.31
N ASN A 118 11.91 -1.89 5.01
CA ASN A 118 11.58 -3.22 4.53
C ASN A 118 10.37 -3.84 5.25
N VAL A 119 9.20 -3.21 5.13
CA VAL A 119 8.00 -3.65 5.87
C VAL A 119 7.56 -5.04 5.41
N THR A 120 7.62 -6.02 6.30
CA THR A 120 7.27 -7.42 6.02
C THR A 120 6.15 -7.97 6.91
N ARG A 121 5.59 -7.12 7.78
CA ARG A 121 4.42 -7.41 8.62
C ARG A 121 3.70 -6.12 8.99
N ALA A 122 2.51 -6.24 9.58
CA ALA A 122 1.84 -5.10 10.18
C ALA A 122 2.63 -4.58 11.40
N HIS A 123 2.56 -3.27 11.63
CA HIS A 123 3.23 -2.59 12.73
C HIS A 123 2.26 -1.74 13.54
N SER A 124 2.52 -1.61 14.84
CA SER A 124 1.76 -0.74 15.73
C SER A 124 2.63 0.41 16.23
N LEU A 125 2.02 1.58 16.35
CA LEU A 125 2.67 2.80 16.85
C LEU A 125 1.81 3.46 17.90
N TYR A 126 2.41 3.91 18.99
CA TYR A 126 1.72 4.70 20.00
C TYR A 126 2.58 5.88 20.45
N ALA A 127 2.03 7.09 20.38
CA ALA A 127 2.72 8.31 20.81
C ALA A 127 2.00 9.00 21.97
N VAL A 128 2.77 9.50 22.94
CA VAL A 128 2.25 10.26 24.08
C VAL A 128 2.75 11.68 24.03
N PHE A 129 1.82 12.63 23.96
CA PHE A 129 2.08 14.07 23.98
C PHE A 129 1.64 14.65 25.33
N VAL A 130 2.55 15.35 26.01
CA VAL A 130 2.29 16.01 27.32
C VAL A 130 2.65 17.49 27.25
N LYS A 131 2.03 18.32 28.09
CA LYS A 131 2.41 19.75 28.20
C LYS A 131 3.77 19.93 28.86
#